data_AF-A0A259DI10-F1
#
_entry.id   AF-A0A259DI10-F1
#
_cell.length_a   1.000
_cell.length_b   1.000
_cell.length_c   1.000
_cell.angle_alpha   90.00
_cell.angle_beta   90.00
_cell.angle_gamma   90.00
#
_symmetry.space_group_name_H-M   'P 1'
#
loop_
_entity.id
_entity.type
_entity.pdbx_description
1 polymer ?
#
loop_
_entity_poly.entity_id
_entity_poly.type
_entity_poly.pdbx_seq_one_letter_code
_entity_poly.pdbx_strand_id
1 'polypeptide(L)' 'MAAYNTETVLSVHHWNDTLFSFTTTRNKGLRFRSGHFLMIGLEVEGKPLVRAYSVASPNYEEHLEFLSIKVQ' A
#
# COMPACT_ATOMS: atom_id res chain seq x y z
N MET A 1 -6.49 18.37 8.45
CA MET A 1 -6.35 16.90 8.52
C MET A 1 -5.67 16.45 7.25
N ALA A 2 -4.55 15.74 7.34
CA ALA A 2 -3.94 15.15 6.15
C ALA A 2 -4.86 14.05 5.62
N ALA A 3 -5.12 14.03 4.31
CA ALA A 3 -6.00 13.03 3.70
C ALA A 3 -5.40 11.61 3.69
N TYR A 4 -4.11 11.48 4.00
CA TYR A 4 -3.34 10.24 3.92
C TYR A 4 -2.50 10.04 5.19
N ASN A 5 -2.31 8.77 5.56
CA ASN A 5 -1.33 8.38 6.57
C ASN A 5 0.01 8.08 5.88
N THR A 6 1.12 8.50 6.50
CA THR A 6 2.45 8.06 6.08
C THR A 6 2.78 6.75 6.77
N GLU A 7 3.07 5.72 6.00
CA GLU A 7 3.45 4.38 6.47
C GLU A 7 4.87 4.03 6.01
N THR A 8 5.55 3.20 6.78
CA THR A 8 6.92 2.76 6.49
C THR A 8 6.90 1.41 5.79
N VAL A 9 7.65 1.28 4.68
CA VAL A 9 7.85 -0.01 4.00
C VAL A 9 8.66 -0.94 4.91
N LEU A 10 8.17 -2.15 5.12
CA LEU A 10 8.79 -3.16 5.97
C LEU A 10 9.52 -4.23 5.15
N SER A 11 8.96 -4.61 4.00
CA SER A 11 9.58 -5.57 3.08
C SER A 11 9.19 -5.28 1.64
N VAL A 12 10.05 -5.69 0.71
CA VAL A 12 9.80 -5.65 -0.74
C VAL A 12 10.21 -6.98 -1.33
N HIS A 13 9.36 -7.55 -2.17
CA HIS A 13 9.62 -8.79 -2.87
C HIS A 13 9.33 -8.61 -4.36
N HIS A 14 10.33 -8.85 -5.21
CA HIS A 14 10.17 -8.83 -6.66
C HIS A 14 9.91 -10.24 -7.16
N TRP A 15 8.69 -10.48 -7.65
CA TRP A 15 8.29 -11.78 -8.19
C TRP A 15 8.90 -12.02 -9.57
N ASN A 16 8.97 -10.97 -10.39
CA ASN A 16 9.60 -10.95 -11.71
C ASN A 16 9.84 -9.49 -12.17
N ASP A 17 10.14 -9.29 -13.45
CA ASP A 17 10.43 -7.97 -14.03
C ASP A 17 9.24 -7.01 -14.02
N THR A 18 8.01 -7.52 -14.00
CA THR A 18 6.79 -6.71 -14.05
C THR A 18 5.99 -6.71 -12.75
N LEU A 19 6.24 -7.61 -11.80
CA LEU A 19 5.44 -7.75 -10.58
C LEU A 19 6.30 -7.70 -9.32
N PHE A 20 5.82 -6.98 -8.31
CA PHE A 20 6.41 -6.94 -6.98
C PHE A 20 5.33 -6.77 -5.90
N SER A 21 5.55 -7.32 -4.72
CA SER A 21 4.77 -7.02 -3.54
C SER A 21 5.62 -6.27 -2.51
N PHE A 22 4.94 -5.54 -1.64
CA PHE A 22 5.58 -4.88 -0.52
C PHE A 22 4.64 -4.82 0.67
N THR A 23 5.22 -4.82 1.86
CA THR A 23 4.49 -4.66 3.11
C THR A 23 4.81 -3.32 3.74
N THR A 24 3.86 -2.77 4.49
CA THR A 24 4.03 -1.51 5.23
C THR A 24 3.54 -1.64 6.66
N THR A 25 3.94 -0.70 7.51
CA THR A 25 3.22 -0.45 8.77
C THR A 25 1.74 -0.18 8.51
N ARG A 26 0.93 -0.39 9.54
CA ARG A 26 -0.51 -0.15 9.51
C ARG A 26 -0.89 0.80 10.64
N ASN A 27 -1.48 1.93 10.30
CA ASN A 27 -2.12 2.79 11.28
C ASN A 27 -3.19 2.01 12.07
N LYS A 28 -3.11 2.07 13.41
CA LYS A 28 -4.05 1.36 14.31
C LYS A 28 -5.51 1.80 14.17
N GLY A 29 -5.78 2.96 13.60
CA GLY A 29 -7.12 3.46 13.28
C GLY A 29 -7.67 2.98 11.93
N LEU A 30 -6.83 2.42 11.05
CA LEU A 30 -7.25 1.94 9.74
C LEU A 30 -8.07 0.65 9.87
N ARG A 31 -9.33 0.71 9.40
CA ARG A 31 -10.27 -0.42 9.37
C ARG A 31 -10.74 -0.63 7.94
N PHE A 32 -10.72 -1.89 7.49
CA PHE A 32 -11.21 -2.30 6.18
C PHE A 32 -11.82 -3.71 6.26
N ARG A 33 -12.57 -4.10 5.23
CA ARG A 33 -13.00 -5.50 5.03
C ARG A 33 -12.12 -6.12 3.96
N SER A 34 -11.77 -7.39 4.12
CA SER A 34 -10.97 -8.11 3.14
C SER A 34 -11.62 -8.02 1.75
N GLY A 35 -10.84 -7.68 0.74
CA GLY A 35 -11.31 -7.39 -0.63
C GLY A 35 -11.52 -5.90 -0.94
N HIS A 36 -11.42 -4.99 0.04
CA HIS A 36 -11.41 -3.54 -0.22
C HIS A 36 -10.09 -3.09 -0.89
N PHE A 37 -10.15 -1.89 -1.48
CA PHE A 37 -8.98 -1.15 -1.95
C PHE A 37 -8.76 0.14 -1.15
N LEU A 38 -7.52 0.62 -1.15
CA LEU A 38 -7.09 1.89 -0.58
C LEU A 38 -6.37 2.72 -1.64
N MET A 39 -6.32 4.04 -1.43
CA MET A 39 -5.47 4.93 -2.21
C MET A 39 -4.08 4.94 -1.57
N ILE A 40 -3.07 4.46 -2.30
CA ILE A 40 -1.67 4.48 -1.86
C ILE A 40 -0.83 5.22 -2.90
N GLY A 41 0.29 5.79 -2.48
CA GLY A 41 1.14 6.57 -3.37
C GLY A 41 2.37 7.12 -2.69
N LEU A 42 3.08 7.97 -3.42
CA LEU A 42 4.25 8.68 -2.95
C LEU A 42 4.03 10.18 -3.12
N GLU A 43 4.74 10.97 -2.33
CA GLU A 43 4.85 12.39 -2.55
C GLU A 43 5.85 12.64 -3.70
N VAL A 44 5.42 13.35 -4.72
CA VAL A 44 6.23 13.73 -5.89
C VAL A 44 6.06 15.23 -6.07
N GLU A 45 7.17 15.98 -6.03
CA GLU A 45 7.17 17.45 -6.17
C GLU A 45 6.20 18.16 -5.20
N GLY A 46 6.11 17.68 -3.94
CA GLY A 46 5.23 18.26 -2.92
C GLY A 46 3.75 17.90 -3.08
N LYS A 47 3.40 16.97 -3.97
CA LYS A 47 2.01 16.56 -4.24
C LYS A 47 1.84 15.05 -4.13
N PRO A 48 0.70 14.56 -3.59
CA PRO A 48 0.44 13.13 -3.49
C PRO A 48 0.10 12.53 -4.86
N LEU A 49 0.95 11.64 -5.36
CA LEU A 49 0.68 10.82 -6.55
C LEU A 49 0.16 9.46 -6.11
N VAL A 50 -1.16 9.29 -6.11
CA VAL A 50 -1.84 8.11 -5.58
C VAL A 50 -2.55 7.28 -6.66
N ARG A 51 -2.68 5.98 -6.42
CA ARG A 51 -3.47 5.05 -7.22
C ARG A 51 -4.25 4.12 -6.29
N ALA A 52 -5.35 3.57 -6.80
CA ALA A 52 -6.14 2.57 -6.08
C ALA A 52 -5.42 1.22 -6.10
N TYR A 53 -5.29 0.60 -4.93
CA TYR A 53 -4.70 -0.71 -4.74
C TYR A 53 -5.58 -1.56 -3.82
N SER A 54 -5.89 -2.78 -4.23
CA SER A 54 -6.48 -3.78 -3.33
C SER A 54 -5.54 -4.09 -2.19
N VAL A 55 -6.07 -4.20 -0.97
CA VAL A 55 -5.29 -4.66 0.18
C VAL A 55 -5.18 -6.17 0.11
N ALA A 56 -3.96 -6.68 -0.06
CA ALA A 56 -3.70 -8.12 -0.16
C ALA A 56 -3.68 -8.79 1.22
N SER A 57 -3.29 -8.08 2.28
CA SER A 57 -3.31 -8.62 3.64
C SER A 57 -4.74 -8.69 4.21
N PRO A 58 -5.04 -9.69 5.06
CA PRO A 58 -6.33 -9.76 5.74
C PRO A 58 -6.48 -8.64 6.77
N ASN A 59 -7.73 -8.27 7.08
CA ASN A 59 -8.02 -7.11 7.94
C ASN A 59 -7.61 -7.23 9.41
N TYR A 60 -7.20 -8.41 9.87
CA TYR A 60 -6.66 -8.66 11.20
C TYR A 60 -5.12 -8.61 11.25
N GLU A 61 -4.44 -8.50 10.11
CA GLU A 61 -2.98 -8.48 10.01
C GLU A 61 -2.38 -7.18 10.56
N GLU A 62 -1.22 -7.26 11.20
CA GLU A 62 -0.57 -6.07 11.79
C GLU A 62 0.08 -5.14 10.76
N HIS A 63 0.31 -5.64 9.54
CA HIS A 63 0.87 -4.91 8.42
C HIS A 63 -0.13 -4.85 7.25
N LEU A 64 0.10 -3.90 6.34
CA LEU A 64 -0.58 -3.89 5.05
C LEU A 64 0.31 -4.57 4.02
N GLU A 65 -0.27 -5.36 3.13
CA GLU A 65 0.41 -5.91 1.97
C GLU A 65 -0.27 -5.47 0.68
N PHE A 66 0.53 -5.15 -0.33
CA PHE A 66 0.09 -4.77 -1.65
C PHE A 66 0.87 -5.53 -2.72
N LEU A 67 0.17 -5.92 -3.79
CA LEU A 67 0.76 -6.44 -5.02
C LEU A 67 0.67 -5.36 -6.09
N SER A 68 1.78 -5.10 -6.77
CA SER A 68 1.91 -4.01 -7.74
C SER A 68 2.58 -4.46 -9.04
N ILE A 69 2.18 -3.77 -10.11
CA ILE A 69 2.74 -3.88 -11.45
C ILE A 69 3.80 -2.79 -11.65
N LYS A 70 4.88 -3.14 -12.33
CA LYS A 70 5.87 -2.23 -12.91
C LYS A 70 5.45 -1.96 -14.35
N VAL A 71 4.71 -0.86 -14.55
CA VAL A 71 4.29 -0.41 -15.89
C VAL A 71 5.48 0.29 -16.55
N GLN A 72 5.83 -0.15 -17.76
CA GLN A 72 6.80 0.54 -18.64
C GLN A 72 6.17 1.75 -19.32
#